data_AF-A0A7J9MTL6-F1
#
_entry.id   AF-A0A7J9MTL6-F1
#
_cell.length_a   1.000
_cell.length_b   1.000
_cell.length_c   1.000
_cell.angle_alpha   90.00
_cell.angle_beta   90.00
_cell.angle_gamma   90.00
#
_symmetry.space_group_name_H-M   'P 1'
#
loop_
_entity.id
_entity.type
_entity.pdbx_description
1 polymer ?
#
loop_
_entity_poly.entity_id
_entity_poly.type
_entity_poly.pdbx_seq_one_letter_code
_entity_poly.pdbx_strand_id
1 'polypeptide(L)'
;YTCFHIIGDIVELIDVLDPDEGKVFVVGHDWGAYMAWLLCLFRPDKVKALVNLSVPFLRSHREIKPVDFWRSYYGADHYISRFQKPGEIEGEFAEIGVERVEKELLTDFPVILPKGKLFKRPLDEPITLPSWLSEEEANYYVTVFQKTGYTGALNFYRNFNRYMFMWDKYCLL
;
A
#
# COMPACT_ATOMS: atom_id res chain seq x y z
N TYR A 1 -1.31 -12.92 -1.68
CA TYR A 1 -1.13 -11.48 -1.95
C TYR A 1 0.19 -11.21 -2.67
N THR A 2 0.42 -11.80 -3.84
CA THR A 2 1.43 -11.24 -4.76
C THR A 2 0.77 -10.27 -5.73
N CYS A 3 1.53 -9.43 -6.44
CA CYS A 3 0.97 -8.56 -7.47
C CYS A 3 0.12 -9.33 -8.50
N PHE A 4 0.51 -10.55 -8.87
CA PHE A 4 -0.28 -11.39 -9.78
C PHE A 4 -1.64 -11.83 -9.22
N HIS A 5 -1.75 -12.02 -7.90
CA HIS A 5 -3.06 -12.32 -7.30
C HIS A 5 -3.97 -11.10 -7.48
N ILE A 6 -3.47 -9.92 -7.11
CA ILE A 6 -4.24 -8.67 -7.20
C ILE A 6 -4.61 -8.33 -8.65
N ILE A 7 -3.67 -8.52 -9.58
CA ILE A 7 -3.92 -8.26 -11.00
C ILE A 7 -4.88 -9.29 -11.58
N GLY A 8 -4.79 -10.56 -11.17
CA GLY A 8 -5.77 -11.58 -11.51
C GLY A 8 -7.18 -11.20 -11.05
N ASP A 9 -7.31 -10.76 -9.79
CA ASP A 9 -8.58 -10.30 -9.22
C ASP A 9 -9.15 -9.11 -10.02
N ILE A 10 -8.32 -8.13 -10.38
CA ILE A 10 -8.74 -6.94 -11.15
C ILE A 10 -9.17 -7.33 -12.57
N VAL A 11 -8.43 -8.22 -13.24
CA VAL A 11 -8.77 -8.70 -14.58
C VAL A 11 -10.11 -9.41 -14.57
N GLU A 12 -10.32 -10.34 -13.63
CA GLU A 12 -11.58 -11.07 -13.50
C GLU A 12 -12.72 -10.11 -13.19
N LEU A 13 -12.50 -9.11 -12.32
CA LEU A 13 -13.51 -8.10 -12.02
C LEU A 13 -13.90 -7.30 -13.28
N ILE A 14 -12.94 -6.92 -14.12
CA ILE A 14 -13.24 -6.24 -15.39
C ILE A 14 -14.06 -7.16 -16.30
N ASP A 15 -13.68 -8.42 -16.43
CA ASP A 15 -14.38 -9.39 -17.28
C ASP A 15 -15.83 -9.65 -16.80
N VAL A 16 -16.07 -9.62 -15.49
CA VAL A 16 -17.42 -9.75 -14.91
C VAL A 16 -18.27 -8.49 -15.12
N LEU A 17 -17.68 -7.30 -15.00
CA LEU A 17 -18.42 -6.03 -15.07
C LEU A 17 -18.65 -5.52 -16.50
N ASP A 18 -17.74 -5.86 -17.42
CA ASP A 18 -17.76 -5.38 -18.80
C ASP A 18 -17.25 -6.48 -19.76
N PRO A 19 -18.05 -7.54 -19.96
CA PRO A 19 -17.65 -8.69 -20.76
C PRO A 19 -17.49 -8.38 -22.25
N ASP A 20 -18.04 -7.25 -22.73
CA ASP A 20 -18.11 -6.90 -24.14
C ASP A 20 -17.03 -5.89 -24.59
N GLU A 21 -16.79 -4.82 -23.81
CA GLU A 21 -15.78 -3.81 -24.17
C GLU A 21 -14.37 -4.22 -23.74
N GLY A 22 -14.26 -4.94 -22.63
CA GLY A 22 -13.03 -5.53 -22.13
C GLY A 22 -11.93 -4.53 -21.78
N LYS A 23 -12.20 -3.21 -21.78
CA LYS A 23 -11.25 -2.15 -21.46
C LYS A 23 -11.87 -1.04 -20.61
N VAL A 24 -11.19 -0.68 -19.53
CA VAL A 24 -11.68 0.35 -18.59
C VAL A 24 -10.71 1.52 -18.45
N PHE A 25 -11.22 2.66 -17.97
CA PHE A 25 -10.38 3.72 -17.43
C PHE A 25 -9.95 3.35 -16.02
N VAL A 26 -8.66 3.48 -15.71
CA VAL A 26 -8.11 3.08 -14.41
C VAL A 26 -7.64 4.30 -13.65
N VAL A 27 -8.01 4.38 -12.37
CA VAL A 27 -7.51 5.39 -11.42
C VAL A 27 -6.85 4.67 -10.26
N GLY A 28 -5.60 5.03 -9.95
CA GLY A 28 -4.83 4.40 -8.87
C GLY A 28 -4.22 5.42 -7.90
N HIS A 29 -4.12 5.04 -6.63
CA HIS A 29 -3.48 5.80 -5.57
C HIS A 29 -2.62 4.86 -4.69
N ASP A 30 -1.43 5.29 -4.27
CA ASP A 30 -0.51 4.53 -3.41
C ASP A 30 -0.23 3.09 -3.93
N TRP A 31 -0.49 2.03 -3.17
CA TRP A 31 -0.39 0.64 -3.63
C TRP A 31 -1.33 0.35 -4.81
N GLY A 32 -2.49 0.98 -4.86
CA GLY A 32 -3.39 0.91 -6.01
C GLY A 32 -2.77 1.50 -7.27
N ALA A 33 -1.99 2.59 -7.15
CA ALA A 33 -1.23 3.14 -8.27
C ALA A 33 -0.12 2.18 -8.72
N TYR A 34 0.58 1.55 -7.78
CA TYR A 34 1.57 0.52 -8.08
C TYR A 34 0.95 -0.67 -8.83
N MET A 35 -0.22 -1.15 -8.38
CA MET A 35 -0.94 -2.23 -9.07
C MET A 35 -1.48 -1.80 -10.44
N ALA A 36 -1.93 -0.56 -10.58
CA ALA A 36 -2.38 -0.02 -11.86
C ALA A 36 -1.23 0.07 -12.89
N TRP A 37 -0.01 0.43 -12.47
CA TRP A 37 1.17 0.35 -13.33
C TRP A 37 1.40 -1.08 -13.83
N LEU A 38 1.33 -2.07 -12.94
CA LEU A 38 1.52 -3.47 -13.30
C LEU A 38 0.38 -4.01 -14.16
N LEU A 39 -0.85 -3.58 -13.95
CA LEU A 39 -1.99 -3.91 -14.82
C LEU A 39 -1.74 -3.40 -16.24
N CYS A 40 -1.31 -2.15 -16.41
CA CYS A 40 -0.98 -1.59 -17.72
C CYS A 40 0.15 -2.36 -18.43
N LEU A 41 1.08 -2.95 -17.68
CA LEU A 41 2.19 -3.71 -18.24
C LEU A 41 1.82 -5.15 -18.61
N PHE A 42 1.07 -5.83 -17.74
CA PHE A 42 0.70 -7.24 -17.97
C PHE A 42 -0.55 -7.39 -18.83
N ARG A 43 -1.49 -6.44 -18.73
CA ARG A 43 -2.77 -6.43 -19.46
C ARG A 43 -3.10 -5.05 -20.02
N PRO A 44 -2.24 -4.49 -20.90
CA PRO A 44 -2.55 -3.23 -21.60
C PRO A 44 -3.83 -3.34 -22.42
N ASP A 45 -4.22 -4.56 -22.82
CA ASP A 45 -5.48 -4.85 -23.49
C ASP A 45 -6.71 -4.65 -22.60
N LYS A 46 -6.56 -4.41 -21.30
CA LYS A 46 -7.64 -4.11 -20.35
C LYS A 46 -7.76 -2.63 -19.97
N VAL A 47 -6.84 -1.76 -20.42
CA VAL A 47 -6.77 -0.37 -19.96
C VAL A 47 -6.90 0.62 -21.14
N LYS A 48 -7.87 1.53 -21.07
CA LYS A 48 -8.06 2.63 -22.04
C LYS A 48 -7.09 3.79 -21.76
N ALA A 49 -7.08 4.24 -20.50
CA ALA A 49 -6.16 5.26 -20.01
C ALA A 49 -6.00 5.13 -18.49
N LEU A 50 -4.91 5.70 -17.96
CA LEU A 50 -4.55 5.65 -16.55
C LEU A 50 -4.40 7.06 -15.96
N VAL A 51 -5.05 7.30 -14.83
CA VAL A 51 -4.79 8.44 -13.95
C VAL A 51 -4.20 7.91 -12.65
N ASN A 52 -2.91 8.16 -12.41
CA ASN A 52 -2.21 7.67 -11.23
C ASN A 52 -1.77 8.80 -10.31
N LEU A 53 -1.93 8.59 -9.01
CA LEU A 53 -1.70 9.56 -7.95
C LEU A 53 -0.67 9.01 -6.94
N SER A 54 0.13 9.90 -6.35
CA SER A 54 1.17 9.62 -5.34
C SER A 54 2.41 8.84 -5.85
N VAL A 55 2.23 7.64 -6.41
CA VAL A 55 3.34 6.73 -6.73
C VAL A 55 3.66 6.74 -8.23
N PRO A 56 4.82 7.29 -8.65
CA PRO A 56 5.23 7.27 -10.05
C PRO A 56 5.61 5.84 -10.49
N PHE A 57 5.73 5.64 -11.79
CA PHE A 57 6.24 4.38 -12.30
C PHE A 57 7.69 4.17 -11.83
N LEU A 58 7.93 3.08 -11.08
CA LEU A 58 9.24 2.73 -10.56
C LEU A 58 9.85 1.65 -11.45
N ARG A 59 10.87 2.02 -12.23
CA ARG A 59 11.66 1.05 -13.00
C ARG A 59 12.42 0.15 -12.04
N SER A 60 12.27 -1.16 -12.22
CA SER A 60 13.00 -2.15 -11.42
C SER A 60 14.46 -2.24 -11.83
N HIS A 61 15.35 -2.32 -10.84
CA HIS A 61 16.76 -2.67 -11.04
C HIS A 61 16.99 -4.11 -10.59
N ARG A 62 17.45 -4.94 -11.52
CA ARG A 62 17.65 -6.39 -11.37
C ARG A 62 18.39 -6.81 -10.10
N GLU A 63 19.36 -6.01 -9.67
CA GLU A 63 20.27 -6.36 -8.58
C GLU A 63 19.84 -5.77 -7.23
N ILE A 64 18.84 -4.89 -7.23
CA ILE A 64 18.45 -4.13 -6.04
C ILE A 64 17.04 -4.55 -5.62
N LYS A 65 16.96 -5.24 -4.48
CA LYS A 65 15.69 -5.53 -3.84
C LYS A 65 15.09 -4.22 -3.27
N PRO A 66 13.81 -3.93 -3.52
CA PRO A 66 13.17 -2.68 -3.10
C PRO A 66 13.27 -2.38 -1.62
N VAL A 67 13.03 -3.39 -0.78
CA VAL A 67 13.10 -3.23 0.68
C VAL A 67 14.54 -2.93 1.10
N ASP A 68 15.53 -3.56 0.47
CA ASP A 68 16.94 -3.33 0.76
C ASP A 68 17.39 -1.94 0.32
N PHE A 69 16.88 -1.45 -0.82
CA PHE A 69 17.09 -0.07 -1.28
C PHE A 69 16.58 0.96 -0.27
N TRP A 70 15.31 0.83 0.15
CA TRP A 70 14.75 1.77 1.11
C TRP A 70 15.43 1.67 2.47
N ARG A 71 15.82 0.47 2.89
CA ARG A 71 16.58 0.26 4.12
C ARG A 71 17.97 0.88 4.05
N SER A 72 18.67 0.81 2.92
CA SER A 72 20.00 1.41 2.79
C SER A 72 19.95 2.94 2.80
N TYR A 73 18.88 3.53 2.27
CA TYR A 73 18.71 4.98 2.17
C TYR A 73 18.15 5.60 3.46
N TYR A 74 17.11 5.01 4.07
CA TYR A 74 16.41 5.57 5.24
C TYR A 74 16.63 4.79 6.54
N GLY A 75 17.37 3.68 6.51
CA GLY A 75 17.64 2.86 7.68
C GLY A 75 16.56 1.84 8.01
N ALA A 76 16.77 1.11 9.10
CA ALA A 76 15.89 0.02 9.55
C ALA A 76 14.53 0.50 10.07
N ASP A 77 14.45 1.76 10.51
CA ASP A 77 13.21 2.36 11.03
C ASP A 77 12.31 2.95 9.94
N HIS A 78 12.73 2.94 8.67
CA HIS A 78 11.83 3.28 7.57
C HIS A 78 10.59 2.39 7.57
N TYR A 79 9.40 2.96 7.33
CA TYR A 79 8.14 2.24 7.49
C TYR A 79 8.07 0.93 6.67
N ILE A 80 8.56 0.94 5.42
CA ILE A 80 8.63 -0.29 4.58
C ILE A 80 9.48 -1.37 5.23
N SER A 81 10.60 -0.99 5.87
CA SER A 81 11.47 -1.92 6.62
C SER A 81 10.76 -2.47 7.85
N ARG A 82 10.05 -1.61 8.59
CA ARG A 82 9.34 -1.95 9.82
C ARG A 82 8.12 -2.84 9.60
N PHE A 83 7.51 -2.78 8.41
CA PHE A 83 6.37 -3.63 8.06
C PHE A 83 6.75 -5.06 7.67
N GLN A 84 8.05 -5.36 7.46
CA GLN A 84 8.49 -6.64 6.90
C GLN A 84 8.28 -7.83 7.83
N LYS A 85 8.54 -7.69 9.14
CA LYS A 85 8.43 -8.82 10.07
C LYS A 85 6.97 -9.01 10.50
N PRO A 86 6.33 -10.16 10.19
CA PRO A 86 4.93 -10.39 10.55
C PRO A 86 4.69 -10.29 12.05
N GLY A 87 3.65 -9.57 12.44
CA GLY A 87 3.21 -9.44 13.83
C GLY A 87 3.94 -8.37 14.63
N GLU A 88 5.06 -7.80 14.17
CA GLU A 88 5.77 -6.77 14.94
C GLU A 88 5.01 -5.45 14.95
N ILE A 89 4.80 -4.85 13.77
CA ILE A 89 4.09 -3.57 13.71
C ILE A 89 2.60 -3.74 14.07
N GLU A 90 1.99 -4.89 13.77
CA GLU A 90 0.64 -5.19 14.25
C GLU A 90 0.56 -5.21 15.77
N GLY A 91 1.59 -5.72 16.46
CA GLY A 91 1.69 -5.67 17.91
C GLY A 91 1.79 -4.26 18.45
N GLU A 92 2.66 -3.42 17.88
CA GLU A 92 2.79 -2.02 18.29
C GLU A 92 1.50 -1.22 18.01
N PHE A 93 0.81 -1.49 16.91
CA PHE A 93 -0.51 -0.88 16.63
C PHE A 93 -1.58 -1.34 17.61
N ALA A 94 -1.56 -2.61 18.03
CA ALA A 94 -2.51 -3.13 19.02
C ALA A 94 -2.29 -2.51 20.41
N GLU A 95 -1.04 -2.26 20.81
CA GLU A 95 -0.70 -1.56 22.06
C GLU A 95 -1.20 -0.11 22.07
N ILE A 96 -1.13 0.58 20.93
CA ILE A 96 -1.58 1.98 20.78
C ILE A 96 -3.11 2.07 20.65
N GLY A 97 -3.73 1.09 19.99
CA GLY A 97 -5.17 1.07 19.70
C GLY A 97 -5.50 1.59 18.29
N VAL A 98 -6.40 0.87 17.62
CA VAL A 98 -6.74 1.07 16.19
C VAL A 98 -7.23 2.49 15.89
N GLU A 99 -8.06 3.07 16.76
CA GLU A 99 -8.56 4.44 16.53
C GLU A 99 -7.42 5.45 16.43
N ARG A 100 -6.48 5.38 17.38
CA ARG A 100 -5.33 6.28 17.41
C ARG A 100 -4.44 6.05 16.19
N VAL A 101 -4.14 4.79 15.86
CA VAL A 101 -3.32 4.44 14.70
C VAL A 101 -3.93 4.98 13.41
N GLU A 102 -5.21 4.71 13.14
CA GLU A 102 -5.86 5.17 11.90
C GLU A 102 -5.88 6.69 11.78
N LYS A 103 -6.25 7.40 12.86
CA LYS A 103 -6.28 8.86 12.83
C LYS A 103 -4.88 9.46 12.64
N GLU A 104 -3.82 8.84 13.15
CA GLU A 104 -2.45 9.28 12.85
C GLU A 104 -2.08 9.03 11.38
N LEU A 105 -2.33 7.81 10.86
CA LEU A 105 -1.99 7.45 9.48
C LEU A 105 -2.75 8.29 8.45
N LEU A 106 -4.01 8.63 8.72
CA LEU A 106 -4.83 9.49 7.85
C LEU A 106 -4.40 10.97 7.89
N THR A 107 -3.75 11.43 8.96
CA THR A 107 -3.43 12.87 9.13
C THR A 107 -1.97 13.22 8.86
N ASP A 108 -1.03 12.35 9.22
CA ASP A 108 0.41 12.54 9.01
C ASP A 108 1.12 11.19 8.94
N PHE A 109 1.08 10.54 7.77
CA PHE A 109 1.72 9.24 7.59
C PHE A 109 3.25 9.32 7.80
N PRO A 110 3.80 8.60 8.80
CA PRO A 110 5.22 8.70 9.14
C PRO A 110 6.11 7.89 8.17
N VAL A 111 7.14 8.55 7.63
CA VAL A 111 8.17 7.89 6.81
C VAL A 111 9.11 7.03 7.67
N ILE A 112 9.41 7.49 8.88
CA ILE A 112 10.29 6.81 9.85
C ILE A 112 9.46 6.46 11.07
N LEU A 113 9.49 5.19 11.46
CA LEU A 113 8.71 4.60 12.54
C LEU A 113 9.64 3.96 13.59
N PRO A 114 10.36 4.72 14.44
CA PRO A 114 11.22 4.12 15.47
C PRO A 114 10.42 3.28 16.48
N LYS A 115 11.02 2.21 16.99
CA LYS A 115 10.30 1.25 17.85
C LYS A 115 9.88 1.93 19.16
N GLY A 116 8.60 1.80 19.52
CA GLY A 116 8.02 2.49 20.68
C GLY A 116 7.83 4.00 20.49
N LYS A 117 8.08 4.56 19.30
CA LYS A 117 7.83 5.97 18.97
C LYS A 117 7.31 6.11 17.54
N LEU A 118 6.19 5.46 17.27
CA LEU A 118 5.62 5.38 15.91
C LEU A 118 5.10 6.74 15.40
N PHE A 119 4.55 7.56 16.28
CA PHE A 119 3.94 8.84 15.90
C PHE A 119 4.67 10.01 16.54
N LYS A 120 4.63 11.17 15.87
CA LYS A 120 5.26 12.41 16.36
C LYS A 120 4.54 12.97 17.58
N ARG A 121 3.20 12.86 17.58
CA ARG A 121 2.34 13.35 18.65
C ARG A 121 2.38 12.40 19.85
N PRO A 122 2.41 12.93 21.09
CA PRO A 122 2.13 12.14 22.29
C PRO A 122 0.78 11.42 22.19
N LEU A 123 0.70 10.20 22.72
CA LEU A 123 -0.50 9.36 22.60
C LEU A 123 -1.69 9.90 23.40
N ASP A 124 -1.44 10.69 24.44
CA ASP A 124 -2.43 11.36 25.29
C ASP A 124 -2.94 12.69 24.71
N GLU A 125 -2.27 13.23 23.69
CA GLU A 125 -2.70 14.46 23.01
C GLU A 125 -3.82 14.17 21.99
N PRO A 126 -4.97 14.86 22.01
CA PRO A 126 -6.02 14.67 21.02
C PRO A 126 -5.55 14.97 19.59
N ILE A 127 -6.04 14.21 18.60
CA ILE A 127 -5.79 14.48 17.19
C ILE A 127 -6.87 15.44 16.67
N THR A 128 -6.46 16.61 16.20
CA THR A 128 -7.33 17.49 15.40
C THR A 128 -7.30 17.02 13.94
N LEU A 129 -8.45 16.55 13.43
CA LEU A 129 -8.58 16.15 12.04
C LEU A 129 -8.48 17.37 11.10
N PRO A 130 -7.85 17.22 9.92
CA PRO A 130 -7.81 18.27 8.92
C PRO A 130 -9.21 18.48 8.33
N SER A 131 -9.47 19.67 7.79
CA SER A 131 -10.81 20.06 7.31
C SER A 131 -11.37 19.22 6.15
N TRP A 132 -10.54 18.42 5.49
CA TRP A 132 -10.94 17.50 4.43
C TRP A 132 -11.35 16.11 4.94
N LEU A 133 -11.13 15.81 6.23
CA LEU A 133 -11.44 14.53 6.85
C LEU A 133 -12.39 14.75 8.02
N SER A 134 -13.65 14.36 7.84
CA SER A 134 -14.63 14.39 8.93
C SER A 134 -14.39 13.27 9.94
N GLU A 135 -14.93 13.43 11.16
CA GLU A 135 -14.93 12.35 12.16
C GLU A 135 -15.69 11.11 11.68
N GLU A 136 -16.77 11.28 10.92
CA GLU A 136 -17.54 10.16 10.36
C GLU A 136 -16.68 9.33 9.39
N GLU A 137 -15.98 9.99 8.46
CA GLU A 137 -15.08 9.32 7.52
C GLU A 137 -13.91 8.64 8.23
N ALA A 138 -13.27 9.32 9.19
CA ALA A 138 -12.21 8.70 9.99
C ALA A 138 -12.71 7.46 10.74
N ASN A 139 -13.88 7.54 11.37
CA ASN A 139 -14.47 6.44 12.13
C ASN A 139 -14.88 5.24 11.24
N TYR A 140 -15.20 5.48 9.97
CA TYR A 140 -15.40 4.40 9.01
C TYR A 140 -14.13 3.55 8.85
N TYR A 141 -12.97 4.17 8.61
CA TYR A 141 -11.68 3.46 8.50
C TYR A 141 -11.33 2.73 9.79
N VAL A 142 -11.51 3.38 10.94
CA VAL A 142 -11.31 2.77 12.26
C VAL A 142 -12.14 1.48 12.39
N THR A 143 -13.42 1.54 12.04
CA THR A 143 -14.34 0.39 12.13
C THR A 143 -13.91 -0.75 11.21
N VAL A 144 -13.41 -0.44 10.01
CA VAL A 144 -12.90 -1.45 9.08
C VAL A 144 -11.67 -2.15 9.68
N PHE A 145 -10.67 -1.39 10.11
CA PHE A 145 -9.43 -1.98 10.64
C PHE A 145 -9.60 -2.64 12.02
N GLN A 146 -10.60 -2.24 12.81
CA GLN A 146 -10.99 -2.98 14.01
C GLN A 146 -11.48 -4.40 13.69
N LYS A 147 -12.15 -4.58 12.55
CA LYS A 147 -12.68 -5.89 12.11
C LYS A 147 -11.63 -6.72 11.38
N THR A 148 -10.87 -6.12 10.47
CA THR A 148 -9.96 -6.85 9.58
C THR A 148 -8.54 -6.97 10.12
N GLY A 149 -8.14 -6.06 11.02
CA GLY A 149 -6.74 -5.85 11.37
C GLY A 149 -5.90 -5.35 10.18
N TYR A 150 -4.60 -5.19 10.40
CA TYR A 150 -3.66 -4.61 9.43
C TYR A 150 -2.92 -5.62 8.58
N THR A 151 -2.91 -6.90 8.98
CA THR A 151 -2.08 -7.95 8.34
C THR A 151 -2.29 -8.03 6.83
N GLY A 152 -3.55 -7.94 6.37
CA GLY A 152 -3.88 -7.97 4.95
C GLY A 152 -3.22 -6.82 4.16
N ALA A 153 -3.35 -5.59 4.65
CA ALA A 153 -2.75 -4.41 4.03
C ALA A 153 -1.21 -4.47 4.09
N LEU A 154 -0.64 -4.84 5.23
CA LEU A 154 0.81 -4.93 5.44
C LEU A 154 1.47 -6.00 4.56
N ASN A 155 0.73 -7.04 4.17
CA ASN A 155 1.22 -8.08 3.28
C ASN A 155 1.60 -7.57 1.88
N PHE A 156 1.10 -6.40 1.45
CA PHE A 156 1.57 -5.78 0.20
C PHE A 156 3.06 -5.42 0.30
N TYR A 157 3.46 -4.77 1.40
CA TYR A 157 4.85 -4.42 1.68
C TYR A 157 5.74 -5.64 1.87
N ARG A 158 5.24 -6.69 2.51
CA ARG A 158 5.99 -7.95 2.74
C ARG A 158 6.28 -8.73 1.46
N ASN A 159 5.48 -8.52 0.41
CA ASN A 159 5.73 -9.12 -0.89
C ASN A 159 6.43 -8.17 -1.87
N PHE A 160 6.82 -6.96 -1.47
CA PHE A 160 7.40 -5.96 -2.37
C PHE A 160 8.66 -6.48 -3.09
N ASN A 161 9.56 -7.17 -2.36
CA ASN A 161 10.73 -7.82 -2.96
C ASN A 161 10.37 -8.92 -3.98
N ARG A 162 9.22 -9.58 -3.82
CA ARG A 162 8.74 -10.63 -4.73
C ARG A 162 8.10 -10.04 -5.99
N TYR A 163 7.56 -8.82 -5.93
CA TYR A 163 6.94 -8.16 -7.09
C TYR A 163 7.99 -7.82 -8.15
N MET A 164 9.15 -7.37 -7.70
CA MET A 164 10.17 -6.81 -8.57
C MET A 164 11.14 -7.83 -9.16
N PHE A 165 11.24 -9.03 -8.58
CA PHE A 165 12.05 -10.14 -9.14
C PHE A 165 11.49 -10.70 -10.47
N MET A 166 10.25 -10.33 -10.83
CA MET A 166 9.52 -10.95 -11.95
C MET A 166 9.41 -10.05 -13.19
N TRP A 167 9.89 -8.80 -13.10
CA TRP A 167 10.04 -7.89 -14.25
C TRP A 167 10.84 -8.55 -15.37
N ASP A 168 11.91 -9.26 -15.01
CA ASP A 168 12.84 -9.91 -15.94
C ASP A 168 12.22 -11.06 -16.75
N LYS A 169 11.16 -11.71 -16.24
CA LYS A 169 10.57 -12.88 -16.90
C LYS A 169 9.47 -12.52 -17.91
N TYR A 170 8.87 -11.33 -17.77
CA TYR A 170 7.64 -10.98 -18.50
C TYR A 170 7.66 -9.59 -19.16
N CYS A 171 8.61 -8.71 -18.83
CA CYS A 171 8.64 -7.33 -19.33
C CYS A 171 9.91 -6.97 -20.12
N LEU A 172 10.82 -7.92 -20.35
CA LEU A 172 11.91 -7.77 -21.31
C LEU A 172 11.53 -8.49 -22.61
N LEU A 173 10.97 -7.71 -23.54
CA LEU A 173 11.21 -7.91 -24.97
C LEU A 173 12.64 -7.46 -25.28
#